data_AF-A0A9W9ZVG2-F1
#
_entry.id   AF-A0A9W9ZVG2-F1
#
_cell.length_a   1.000
_cell.length_b   1.000
_cell.length_c   1.000
_cell.angle_alpha   90.00
_cell.angle_beta   90.00
_cell.angle_gamma   90.00
#
_symmetry.space_group_name_H-M   'P 1'
#
loop_
_entity.id
_entity.type
_entity.pdbx_description
1 polymer ?
#
loop_
_entity_poly.entity_id
_entity_poly.type
_entity_poly.pdbx_seq_one_letter_code
_entity_poly.pdbx_strand_id
1 'polypeptide(L)'
;MAQSGWTAQCDSDSGPSGTTECIQIWRYNNQYQWATCLTNAYIQQKSSHKHACEDRYATYCWYQCMIEVYNKNSGSVTDDCSCKLGSPTSNPYTVSPTRSLPLECYSPSGDSCDWYRNCLEKKYPCEASSNAYAIRYAEKFCRLYDQRLSLFSLDGQKWVDGVRKCLQVALVPLLRPWLEPTCEDIRQKAFSSHTPCYLKPDINVLSICDLDCSDYFKIFWTIKGSFIQLDTAWESIKGMWNIETKCGFNSQIRKCFKEGLGIKGEVKFTKLQIKKFKQRQRRSTDPLPEADAQSRFADGVGSSIASALKWNTDVMDWLAYTDYLQVGNDNLNIIIVLADKKALGIVTTPVPSVDFNQTIQEFASAVKNGNLSLQVDGYNVWVKSLASCSDKSCDNTQTLAVSDKPPKWNGAAGISHGNVGLCGAIAVLIVLMDKLFY
;
A
#
# COMPACT_ATOMS: atom_id res chain seq x y z
N MET A 1 -29.79 3.69 41.63
CA MET A 1 -31.04 3.35 40.94
C MET A 1 -31.66 4.64 40.43
N ALA A 2 -31.74 4.82 39.12
CA ALA A 2 -32.54 5.85 38.47
C ALA A 2 -33.12 5.21 37.21
N GLN A 3 -34.45 5.03 37.19
CA GLN A 3 -35.23 4.64 36.02
C GLN A 3 -35.95 5.89 35.52
N SER A 4 -35.80 6.21 34.23
CA SER A 4 -36.88 6.70 33.35
C SER A 4 -36.30 7.27 32.05
N GLY A 5 -36.48 6.52 30.96
CA GLY A 5 -36.25 6.96 29.59
C GLY A 5 -35.91 5.75 28.71
N TRP A 6 -36.90 5.22 27.99
CA TRP A 6 -36.76 4.08 27.08
C TRP A 6 -35.83 4.41 25.91
N THR A 7 -34.53 4.21 26.09
CA THR A 7 -33.50 4.30 25.05
C THR A 7 -32.62 3.06 25.15
N ALA A 8 -32.43 2.37 24.02
CA ALA A 8 -31.96 0.98 23.90
C ALA A 8 -30.78 0.62 24.83
N GLN A 9 -31.06 -0.21 25.84
CA GLN A 9 -30.03 -0.80 26.69
C GLN A 9 -29.27 -1.86 25.88
N CYS A 10 -27.94 -1.86 25.96
CA CYS A 10 -27.12 -2.92 25.38
C CYS A 10 -27.40 -4.24 26.11
N ASP A 11 -28.29 -5.06 25.56
CA ASP A 11 -28.63 -6.37 26.10
C ASP A 11 -27.47 -7.35 25.86
N SER A 12 -27.11 -8.13 26.88
CA SER A 12 -25.92 -8.99 26.83
C SER A 12 -26.00 -10.08 25.77
N ASP A 13 -27.21 -10.50 25.40
CA ASP A 13 -27.42 -11.64 24.50
C ASP A 13 -27.86 -11.19 23.10
N SER A 14 -28.63 -10.11 23.01
CA SER A 14 -29.27 -9.65 21.77
C SER A 14 -28.76 -8.29 21.26
N GLY A 15 -27.95 -7.57 22.03
CA GLY A 15 -27.38 -6.28 21.65
C GLY A 15 -28.44 -5.16 21.61
N PRO A 16 -28.57 -4.36 20.53
CA PRO A 16 -27.95 -4.50 19.20
C PRO A 16 -26.67 -3.68 19.01
N SER A 17 -25.77 -4.13 18.11
CA SER A 17 -24.50 -3.43 17.81
C SER A 17 -24.71 -2.03 17.22
N GLY A 18 -23.85 -1.08 17.58
CA GLY A 18 -23.90 0.29 17.06
C GLY A 18 -24.80 1.24 17.85
N THR A 19 -25.61 0.74 18.77
CA THR A 19 -26.31 1.57 19.76
C THR A 19 -25.28 2.35 20.58
N THR A 20 -25.45 3.67 20.70
CA THR A 20 -24.52 4.53 21.44
C THR A 20 -25.20 5.24 22.59
N GLU A 21 -24.52 5.32 23.73
CA GLU A 21 -25.01 6.01 24.91
C GLU A 21 -23.90 6.83 25.59
N CYS A 22 -24.30 7.87 26.33
CA CYS A 22 -23.41 8.66 27.15
C CYS A 22 -23.39 8.11 28.58
N ILE A 23 -22.30 7.45 28.96
CA ILE A 23 -22.21 6.73 30.24
C ILE A 23 -21.18 7.37 31.19
N GLN A 24 -21.45 7.29 32.49
CA GLN A 24 -20.56 7.75 33.54
C GLN A 24 -19.84 6.56 34.19
N ILE A 25 -18.51 6.61 34.24
CA ILE A 25 -17.71 5.51 34.80
C ILE A 25 -16.70 6.07 35.82
N TRP A 26 -16.67 5.45 37.00
CA TRP A 26 -15.84 5.89 38.12
C TRP A 26 -14.34 5.95 37.82
N ARG A 27 -13.82 4.99 37.03
CA ARG A 27 -12.40 4.93 36.63
C ARG A 27 -11.94 6.13 35.79
N TYR A 28 -12.88 6.90 35.26
CA TYR A 28 -12.61 8.09 34.47
C TYR A 28 -12.95 9.38 35.22
N ASN A 29 -12.63 9.42 36.52
CA ASN A 29 -12.92 10.56 37.39
C ASN A 29 -14.41 10.94 37.41
N ASN A 30 -15.31 9.96 37.25
CA ASN A 30 -16.75 10.17 37.07
C ASN A 30 -17.11 11.11 35.91
N GLN A 31 -16.25 11.24 34.90
CA GLN A 31 -16.57 11.98 33.68
C GLN A 31 -17.43 11.13 32.75
N TYR A 32 -18.33 11.80 32.03
CA TYR A 32 -19.19 11.19 31.04
C TYR A 32 -18.43 10.98 29.72
N GLN A 33 -18.61 9.81 29.11
CA GLN A 33 -18.05 9.51 27.80
C GLN A 33 -19.00 8.67 26.96
N TRP A 34 -18.82 8.74 25.64
CA TRP A 34 -19.52 7.87 24.72
C TRP A 34 -19.12 6.40 24.90
N ALA A 35 -20.10 5.51 24.78
CA ALA A 35 -19.91 4.08 24.65
C ALA A 35 -20.79 3.52 23.54
N THR A 36 -20.36 2.43 22.92
CA THR A 36 -21.14 1.70 21.91
C THR A 36 -21.39 0.28 22.37
N CYS A 37 -22.60 -0.21 22.17
CA CYS A 37 -22.93 -1.62 22.31
C CYS A 37 -22.27 -2.40 21.17
N LEU A 38 -21.40 -3.37 21.48
CA LEU A 38 -20.63 -4.11 20.49
C LEU A 38 -20.51 -5.57 20.90
N THR A 39 -20.28 -6.43 19.93
CA THR A 39 -20.01 -7.85 20.22
C THR A 39 -18.70 -8.02 20.99
N ASN A 40 -18.65 -8.99 21.90
CA ASN A 40 -17.42 -9.39 22.58
C ASN A 40 -16.32 -9.78 21.58
N ALA A 41 -16.70 -10.46 20.49
CA ALA A 41 -15.77 -10.83 19.41
C ALA A 41 -15.11 -9.60 18.75
N TYR A 42 -15.88 -8.53 18.49
CA TYR A 42 -15.31 -7.27 18.01
C TYR A 42 -14.34 -6.66 19.02
N ILE A 43 -14.72 -6.59 20.30
CA ILE A 43 -13.92 -5.98 21.36
C ILE A 43 -12.59 -6.72 21.51
N GLN A 44 -12.63 -8.06 21.52
CA GLN A 44 -11.46 -8.91 21.56
C GLN A 44 -10.55 -8.63 20.38
N GLN A 45 -11.05 -8.70 19.14
CA GLN A 45 -10.19 -8.46 17.98
C GLN A 45 -9.63 -7.03 17.93
N LYS A 46 -10.47 -6.01 18.15
CA LYS A 46 -10.08 -4.59 18.12
C LYS A 46 -9.01 -4.23 19.14
N SER A 47 -8.98 -4.94 20.27
CA SER A 47 -8.02 -4.73 21.36
C SER A 47 -6.80 -5.66 21.29
N SER A 48 -6.70 -6.49 20.25
CA SER A 48 -5.72 -7.60 20.21
C SER A 48 -5.82 -8.50 21.44
N HIS A 49 -7.06 -8.85 21.81
CA HIS A 49 -7.47 -9.69 22.93
C HIS A 49 -7.09 -9.16 24.32
N LYS A 50 -6.80 -7.86 24.44
CA LYS A 50 -6.55 -7.21 25.73
C LYS A 50 -7.82 -6.91 26.50
N HIS A 51 -8.93 -6.72 25.78
CA HIS A 51 -10.22 -6.37 26.33
C HIS A 51 -11.25 -7.41 25.90
N ALA A 52 -12.23 -7.62 26.75
CA ALA A 52 -13.41 -8.45 26.53
C ALA A 52 -14.55 -7.88 27.37
N CYS A 53 -15.77 -8.37 27.15
CA CYS A 53 -16.86 -8.10 28.06
C CYS A 53 -16.53 -8.60 29.48
N GLU A 54 -16.97 -7.83 30.49
CA GLU A 54 -16.74 -8.17 31.90
C GLU A 54 -17.45 -9.47 32.27
N ASP A 55 -18.69 -9.62 31.83
CA ASP A 55 -19.36 -10.91 31.80
C ASP A 55 -18.80 -11.76 30.64
N ARG A 56 -18.25 -12.92 30.99
CA ARG A 56 -17.64 -13.86 30.04
C ARG A 56 -18.66 -14.59 29.16
N TYR A 57 -19.94 -14.58 29.55
CA TYR A 57 -21.02 -15.20 28.79
C TYR A 57 -21.75 -14.21 27.89
N ALA A 58 -21.53 -12.90 28.09
CA ALA A 58 -22.17 -11.87 27.28
C ALA A 58 -21.65 -11.90 25.84
N THR A 59 -22.59 -11.91 24.90
CA THR A 59 -22.32 -11.74 23.47
C THR A 59 -22.06 -10.26 23.14
N TYR A 60 -22.75 -9.35 23.84
CA TYR A 60 -22.62 -7.90 23.67
C TYR A 60 -22.33 -7.20 24.99
N CYS A 61 -21.60 -6.09 24.93
CA CYS A 61 -21.46 -5.19 26.06
C CYS A 61 -21.11 -3.77 25.61
N TRP A 62 -21.19 -2.83 26.55
CA TRP A 62 -20.75 -1.46 26.34
C TRP A 62 -19.22 -1.39 26.21
N TYR A 63 -18.76 -0.87 25.07
CA TYR A 63 -17.35 -0.56 24.84
C TYR A 63 -17.12 0.95 24.83
N GLN A 64 -16.27 1.42 25.73
CA GLN A 64 -16.06 2.84 25.99
C GLN A 64 -15.15 3.48 24.92
N CYS A 65 -15.45 4.72 24.53
CA CYS A 65 -14.67 5.48 23.56
C CYS A 65 -13.19 5.59 23.96
N MET A 66 -12.89 5.88 25.23
CA MET A 66 -11.51 5.99 25.71
C MET A 66 -10.72 4.67 25.60
N ILE A 67 -11.40 3.53 25.73
CA ILE A 67 -10.77 2.23 25.53
C ILE A 67 -10.60 1.94 24.04
N GLU A 68 -11.65 2.15 23.24
CA GLU A 68 -11.67 1.83 21.82
C GLU A 68 -10.65 2.63 21.00
N VAL A 69 -10.62 3.95 21.23
CA VAL A 69 -9.85 4.92 20.43
C VAL A 69 -8.46 5.13 21.02
N TYR A 70 -8.36 5.25 22.35
CA TYR A 70 -7.13 5.62 23.04
C TYR A 70 -6.44 4.50 23.80
N ASN A 71 -7.06 3.31 23.90
CA ASN A 71 -6.55 2.19 24.68
C ASN A 71 -6.25 2.58 26.15
N LYS A 72 -7.09 3.44 26.73
CA LYS A 72 -6.99 3.91 28.14
C LYS A 72 -8.22 3.46 28.92
N ASN A 73 -8.00 2.66 29.96
CA ASN A 73 -9.04 2.09 30.84
C ASN A 73 -9.38 2.96 32.08
N SER A 74 -8.69 4.10 32.27
CA SER A 74 -8.90 5.04 33.36
C SER A 74 -8.27 6.41 33.06
N GLY A 75 -8.61 7.42 33.85
CA GLY A 75 -8.07 8.78 33.76
C GLY A 75 -9.05 9.80 33.17
N SER A 76 -8.57 10.98 32.76
CA SER A 76 -9.44 11.99 32.15
C SER A 76 -9.95 11.56 30.77
N VAL A 77 -11.23 11.81 30.51
CA VAL A 77 -11.89 11.65 29.22
C VAL A 77 -11.44 12.78 28.30
N THR A 78 -11.04 12.45 27.07
CA THR A 78 -10.69 13.43 26.05
C THR A 78 -11.94 14.09 25.47
N ASP A 79 -11.79 15.30 24.92
CA ASP A 79 -12.93 16.09 24.45
C ASP A 79 -13.76 15.37 23.39
N ASP A 80 -13.13 14.61 22.48
CA ASP A 80 -13.78 13.83 21.42
C ASP A 80 -14.55 12.61 21.93
N CYS A 81 -14.15 12.06 23.08
CA CYS A 81 -14.88 11.00 23.76
C CYS A 81 -15.91 11.52 24.77
N SER A 82 -15.86 12.81 25.12
CA SER A 82 -16.73 13.41 26.13
C SER A 82 -18.16 13.59 25.61
N CYS A 83 -19.12 13.49 26.51
CA CYS A 83 -20.54 13.71 26.22
C CYS A 83 -21.24 14.31 27.44
N LYS A 84 -22.47 14.79 27.26
CA LYS A 84 -23.32 15.30 28.34
C LYS A 84 -24.49 14.36 28.54
N LEU A 85 -24.99 14.29 29.77
CA LEU A 85 -26.24 13.57 30.04
C LEU A 85 -27.36 14.17 29.19
N GLY A 86 -28.07 13.33 28.44
CA GLY A 86 -29.09 13.78 27.47
C GLY A 86 -28.53 14.28 26.14
N SER A 87 -27.22 14.15 25.88
CA SER A 87 -26.68 14.26 24.52
C SER A 87 -27.45 13.34 23.58
N PRO A 88 -27.79 13.80 22.35
CA PRO A 88 -28.62 13.00 21.44
C PRO A 88 -27.95 11.66 21.18
N THR A 89 -28.53 10.60 21.73
CA THR A 89 -28.10 9.23 21.49
C THR A 89 -28.68 8.80 20.14
N SER A 90 -27.83 8.52 19.16
CA SER A 90 -28.29 7.86 17.96
C SER A 90 -28.50 6.39 18.28
N ASN A 91 -29.77 6.00 18.44
CA ASN A 91 -30.11 4.63 18.17
C ASN A 91 -30.19 4.49 16.63
N PRO A 92 -29.36 3.66 15.97
CA PRO A 92 -29.44 3.47 14.52
C PRO A 92 -30.84 3.02 14.07
N TYR A 93 -31.69 2.55 14.99
CA TYR A 93 -33.06 2.08 14.71
C TYR A 93 -34.17 3.14 14.84
N THR A 94 -33.89 4.35 15.37
CA THR A 94 -34.92 5.39 15.56
C THR A 94 -34.80 6.58 14.60
N VAL A 95 -33.80 6.57 13.72
CA VAL A 95 -33.63 7.57 12.66
C VAL A 95 -34.22 7.00 11.36
N SER A 96 -34.86 7.86 10.56
CA SER A 96 -35.47 7.53 9.27
C SER A 96 -34.69 6.44 8.48
N PRO A 97 -35.36 5.38 7.97
CA PRO A 97 -34.74 4.16 7.44
C PRO A 97 -33.78 4.36 6.26
N THR A 98 -33.71 5.56 5.69
CA THR A 98 -32.80 5.93 4.61
C THR A 98 -31.38 6.28 5.07
N ARG A 99 -31.11 6.46 6.38
CA ARG A 99 -29.78 6.90 6.88
C ARG A 99 -29.12 6.00 7.92
N SER A 100 -29.77 4.94 8.37
CA SER A 100 -29.19 3.99 9.33
C SER A 100 -28.23 3.00 8.65
N LEU A 101 -27.13 2.69 9.34
CA LEU A 101 -26.21 1.63 8.93
C LEU A 101 -26.67 0.27 9.49
N PRO A 102 -26.48 -0.82 8.73
CA PRO A 102 -26.67 -2.17 9.24
C PRO A 102 -25.81 -2.53 10.47
N LEU A 103 -26.19 -3.57 11.21
CA LEU A 103 -25.51 -4.01 12.43
C LEU A 103 -24.08 -4.47 12.20
N GLU A 104 -23.90 -5.21 11.13
CA GLU A 104 -22.64 -5.76 10.65
C GLU A 104 -21.62 -4.65 10.36
N CYS A 105 -22.06 -3.39 10.19
CA CYS A 105 -21.15 -2.27 10.07
C CYS A 105 -20.36 -2.00 11.35
N TYR A 106 -20.98 -2.26 12.51
CA TYR A 106 -20.38 -1.99 13.82
C TYR A 106 -19.70 -3.21 14.45
N SER A 107 -19.97 -4.41 13.95
CA SER A 107 -19.29 -5.66 14.34
C SER A 107 -19.16 -6.57 13.11
N PRO A 108 -18.23 -6.25 12.18
CA PRO A 108 -18.08 -7.01 10.95
C PRO A 108 -17.58 -8.43 11.22
N SER A 109 -18.16 -9.41 10.52
CA SER A 109 -17.66 -10.79 10.57
C SER A 109 -16.29 -10.93 9.89
N GLY A 110 -16.00 -10.06 8.91
CA GLY A 110 -14.80 -10.11 8.08
C GLY A 110 -14.98 -10.91 6.78
N ASP A 111 -16.11 -11.58 6.59
CA ASP A 111 -16.27 -12.55 5.50
C ASP A 111 -16.74 -11.92 4.18
N SER A 112 -17.21 -10.67 4.23
CA SER A 112 -17.74 -9.97 3.06
C SER A 112 -16.99 -8.68 2.76
N CYS A 113 -16.62 -8.52 1.49
CA CYS A 113 -16.08 -7.29 0.94
C CYS A 113 -17.11 -6.15 0.84
N ASP A 114 -18.40 -6.49 0.89
CA ASP A 114 -19.48 -5.50 0.75
C ASP A 114 -19.52 -4.53 1.94
N TRP A 115 -18.87 -4.86 3.06
CA TRP A 115 -18.74 -3.94 4.21
C TRP A 115 -18.17 -2.58 3.79
N TYR A 116 -17.19 -2.55 2.88
CA TYR A 116 -16.61 -1.29 2.41
C TYR A 116 -17.64 -0.40 1.73
N ARG A 117 -18.52 -0.98 0.91
CA ARG A 117 -19.56 -0.27 0.17
C ARG A 117 -20.77 0.06 1.03
N ASN A 118 -21.27 -0.94 1.76
CA ASN A 118 -22.54 -0.86 2.48
C ASN A 118 -22.42 -0.17 3.85
N CYS A 119 -21.20 -0.03 4.38
CA CYS A 119 -20.94 0.60 5.66
C CYS A 119 -20.09 1.87 5.52
N LEU A 120 -18.84 1.73 5.08
CA LEU A 120 -17.89 2.85 5.09
C LEU A 120 -18.24 3.90 4.02
N GLU A 121 -18.40 3.49 2.77
CA GLU A 121 -18.77 4.39 1.66
C GLU A 121 -20.21 4.92 1.84
N LYS A 122 -21.14 4.08 2.29
CA LYS A 122 -22.51 4.51 2.60
C LYS A 122 -22.56 5.63 3.65
N LYS A 123 -21.68 5.57 4.67
CA LYS A 123 -21.59 6.64 5.68
C LYS A 123 -20.84 7.86 5.15
N TYR A 124 -19.75 7.63 4.42
CA TYR A 124 -18.87 8.67 3.91
C TYR A 124 -18.68 8.48 2.39
N PRO A 125 -19.51 9.13 1.55
CA PRO A 125 -19.44 9.00 0.11
C PRO A 125 -18.18 9.69 -0.44
N CYS A 126 -17.08 8.95 -0.51
CA CYS A 126 -15.77 9.41 -0.95
C CYS A 126 -15.43 8.98 -2.39
N GLU A 127 -16.26 8.17 -3.05
CA GLU A 127 -16.00 7.55 -4.37
C GLU A 127 -15.69 8.57 -5.48
N ALA A 128 -16.32 9.75 -5.42
CA ALA A 128 -16.10 10.85 -6.35
C ALA A 128 -14.78 11.62 -6.10
N SER A 129 -14.15 11.43 -4.94
CA SER A 129 -12.90 12.12 -4.57
C SER A 129 -11.65 11.35 -5.03
N SER A 130 -10.49 12.02 -5.01
CA SER A 130 -9.18 11.38 -5.14
C SER A 130 -8.82 10.46 -3.95
N ASN A 131 -9.63 10.49 -2.88
CA ASN A 131 -9.45 9.74 -1.63
C ASN A 131 -10.47 8.61 -1.46
N ALA A 132 -11.01 8.10 -2.57
CA ALA A 132 -11.96 6.99 -2.64
C ALA A 132 -11.38 5.62 -2.21
N TYR A 133 -10.85 5.53 -0.99
CA TYR A 133 -10.19 4.32 -0.47
C TYR A 133 -11.14 3.11 -0.42
N ALA A 134 -12.35 3.28 0.13
CA ALA A 134 -13.27 2.18 0.38
C ALA A 134 -13.56 1.37 -0.89
N ILE A 135 -13.88 2.07 -1.99
CA ILE A 135 -14.29 1.44 -3.25
C ILE A 135 -13.10 1.17 -4.17
N ARG A 136 -12.29 2.20 -4.48
CA ARG A 136 -11.25 2.08 -5.51
C ARG A 136 -10.08 1.21 -5.06
N TYR A 137 -9.87 1.11 -3.75
CA TYR A 137 -8.84 0.30 -3.15
C TYR A 137 -9.47 -0.91 -2.44
N ALA A 138 -10.06 -0.72 -1.26
CA ALA A 138 -10.28 -1.81 -0.31
C ALA A 138 -11.25 -2.90 -0.80
N GLU A 139 -12.41 -2.51 -1.32
CA GLU A 139 -13.38 -3.46 -1.88
C GLU A 139 -12.77 -4.25 -3.04
N LYS A 140 -12.07 -3.56 -3.96
CA LYS A 140 -11.41 -4.18 -5.11
C LYS A 140 -10.39 -5.23 -4.66
N PHE A 141 -9.54 -4.93 -3.68
CA PHE A 141 -8.57 -5.89 -3.13
C PHE A 141 -9.21 -7.06 -2.44
N CYS A 142 -10.20 -6.77 -1.61
CA CYS A 142 -10.93 -7.79 -0.89
C CYS A 142 -11.54 -8.81 -1.87
N ARG A 143 -12.23 -8.34 -2.92
CA ARG A 143 -12.82 -9.23 -3.93
C ARG A 143 -11.78 -10.00 -4.73
N LEU A 144 -10.63 -9.38 -5.02
CA LEU A 144 -9.54 -10.05 -5.71
C LEU A 144 -8.99 -11.22 -4.89
N TYR A 145 -8.88 -11.04 -3.58
CA TYR A 145 -8.48 -12.11 -2.69
C TYR A 145 -9.52 -13.23 -2.61
N ASP A 146 -10.80 -12.90 -2.49
CA ASP A 146 -11.88 -13.90 -2.49
C ASP A 146 -11.82 -14.76 -3.77
N GLN A 147 -11.59 -14.14 -4.93
CA GLN A 147 -11.46 -14.84 -6.21
C GLN A 147 -10.21 -15.71 -6.32
N ARG A 148 -9.17 -15.41 -5.53
CA ARG A 148 -7.85 -16.05 -5.60
C ARG A 148 -7.52 -16.85 -4.35
N LEU A 149 -8.46 -17.02 -3.43
CA LEU A 149 -8.23 -17.63 -2.13
C LEU A 149 -7.66 -19.04 -2.26
N SER A 150 -8.13 -19.80 -3.26
CA SER A 150 -7.65 -21.15 -3.56
C SER A 150 -6.20 -21.24 -4.04
N LEU A 151 -5.55 -20.11 -4.36
CA LEU A 151 -4.14 -20.08 -4.77
C LEU A 151 -3.17 -20.20 -3.58
N PHE A 152 -3.65 -19.87 -2.37
CA PHE A 152 -2.84 -19.83 -1.16
C PHE A 152 -2.91 -21.16 -0.40
N SER A 153 -1.88 -21.45 0.41
CA SER A 153 -1.96 -22.55 1.37
C SER A 153 -3.09 -22.33 2.39
N LEU A 154 -3.41 -23.34 3.21
CA LEU A 154 -4.39 -23.19 4.29
C LEU A 154 -4.03 -22.06 5.27
N ASP A 155 -2.74 -21.86 5.54
CA ASP A 155 -2.29 -20.79 6.42
C ASP A 155 -2.33 -19.43 5.71
N GLY A 156 -2.00 -19.40 4.42
CA GLY A 156 -2.18 -18.21 3.58
C GLY A 156 -3.66 -17.77 3.48
N GLN A 157 -4.59 -18.72 3.34
CA GLN A 157 -6.03 -18.43 3.32
C GLN A 157 -6.52 -17.84 4.65
N LYS A 158 -6.16 -18.48 5.78
CA LYS A 158 -6.46 -17.95 7.11
C LYS A 158 -5.87 -16.57 7.33
N TRP A 159 -4.66 -16.33 6.83
CA TRP A 159 -4.01 -15.02 6.91
C TRP A 159 -4.78 -13.95 6.13
N VAL A 160 -5.16 -14.23 4.88
CA VAL A 160 -5.96 -13.32 4.05
C VAL A 160 -7.28 -12.97 4.73
N ASP A 161 -7.99 -13.97 5.25
CA ASP A 161 -9.27 -13.78 5.97
C ASP A 161 -9.08 -12.98 7.27
N GLY A 162 -8.08 -13.33 8.06
CA GLY A 162 -7.76 -12.63 9.31
C GLY A 162 -7.39 -11.16 9.07
N VAL A 163 -6.60 -10.89 8.04
CA VAL A 163 -6.23 -9.53 7.63
C VAL A 163 -7.44 -8.75 7.16
N ARG A 164 -8.28 -9.32 6.30
CA ARG A 164 -9.52 -8.69 5.81
C ARG A 164 -10.40 -8.26 6.99
N LYS A 165 -10.64 -9.17 7.95
CA LYS A 165 -11.40 -8.87 9.16
C LYS A 165 -10.73 -7.77 10.00
N CYS A 166 -9.42 -7.87 10.24
CA CYS A 166 -8.67 -6.89 11.02
C CYS A 166 -8.76 -5.48 10.41
N LEU A 167 -8.63 -5.36 9.08
CA LEU A 167 -8.72 -4.09 8.37
C LEU A 167 -10.11 -3.45 8.51
N GLN A 168 -11.19 -4.24 8.41
CA GLN A 168 -12.55 -3.75 8.62
C GLN A 168 -12.74 -3.29 10.08
N VAL A 169 -12.34 -4.10 11.05
CA VAL A 169 -12.41 -3.79 12.49
C VAL A 169 -11.64 -2.52 12.84
N ALA A 170 -10.47 -2.29 12.23
CA ALA A 170 -9.67 -1.08 12.45
C ALA A 170 -10.37 0.21 11.99
N LEU A 171 -11.32 0.11 11.07
CA LEU A 171 -12.07 1.23 10.48
C LEU A 171 -13.43 1.46 11.13
N VAL A 172 -13.99 0.48 11.84
CA VAL A 172 -15.27 0.61 12.57
C VAL A 172 -15.35 1.85 13.48
N PRO A 173 -14.27 2.29 14.19
CA PRO A 173 -14.34 3.51 14.99
C PRO A 173 -14.72 4.76 14.19
N LEU A 174 -14.42 4.82 12.89
CA LEU A 174 -14.85 5.94 12.04
C LEU A 174 -16.38 5.99 11.86
N LEU A 175 -17.08 4.87 12.11
CA LEU A 175 -18.52 4.80 12.01
C LEU A 175 -19.25 5.33 13.25
N ARG A 176 -18.53 5.77 14.29
CA ARG A 176 -19.15 6.36 15.49
C ARG A 176 -19.83 7.71 15.19
N PRO A 177 -20.96 8.03 15.84
CA PRO A 177 -21.71 9.25 15.59
C PRO A 177 -21.00 10.52 16.08
N TRP A 178 -20.05 10.40 17.01
CA TRP A 178 -19.24 11.52 17.52
C TRP A 178 -17.97 11.79 16.70
N LEU A 179 -17.75 11.07 15.60
CA LEU A 179 -16.62 11.27 14.69
C LEU A 179 -17.12 11.70 13.30
N GLU A 180 -16.53 12.76 12.78
CA GLU A 180 -16.78 13.30 11.44
C GLU A 180 -15.47 13.42 10.65
N PRO A 181 -14.81 12.30 10.32
CA PRO A 181 -13.57 12.30 9.55
C PRO A 181 -13.81 12.77 8.11
N THR A 182 -12.81 13.44 7.54
CA THR A 182 -12.77 13.73 6.11
C THR A 182 -12.40 12.46 5.31
N CYS A 183 -12.62 12.46 3.99
CA CYS A 183 -12.15 11.36 3.13
C CYS A 183 -10.63 11.16 3.21
N GLU A 184 -9.86 12.22 3.47
CA GLU A 184 -8.42 12.13 3.70
C GLU A 184 -8.11 11.41 5.02
N ASP A 185 -8.78 11.77 6.12
CA ASP A 185 -8.61 11.11 7.42
C ASP A 185 -8.94 9.61 7.33
N ILE A 186 -10.02 9.26 6.61
CA ILE A 186 -10.42 7.86 6.36
C ILE A 186 -9.30 7.12 5.61
N ARG A 187 -8.80 7.71 4.52
CA ARG A 187 -7.71 7.14 3.72
C ARG A 187 -6.45 6.90 4.56
N GLN A 188 -6.02 7.89 5.34
CA GLN A 188 -4.84 7.79 6.20
C GLN A 188 -5.01 6.73 7.29
N LYS A 189 -6.17 6.71 7.96
CA LYS A 189 -6.48 5.69 8.96
C LYS A 189 -6.48 4.29 8.36
N ALA A 190 -7.00 4.14 7.15
CA ALA A 190 -7.04 2.85 6.49
C ALA A 190 -5.65 2.34 6.09
N PHE A 191 -4.82 3.15 5.43
CA PHE A 191 -3.47 2.73 5.09
C PHE A 191 -2.60 2.45 6.32
N SER A 192 -2.74 3.24 7.40
CA SER A 192 -2.01 2.99 8.65
C SER A 192 -2.41 1.70 9.37
N SER A 193 -3.58 1.13 9.07
CA SER A 193 -4.03 -0.15 9.64
C SER A 193 -3.41 -1.39 9.00
N HIS A 194 -2.87 -1.28 7.77
CA HIS A 194 -2.36 -2.42 6.99
C HIS A 194 -1.22 -3.15 7.71
N THR A 195 -0.13 -2.45 8.02
CA THR A 195 1.05 -3.06 8.65
C THR A 195 0.72 -3.74 9.98
N PRO A 196 -0.01 -3.11 10.94
CA PRO A 196 -0.46 -3.81 12.14
C PRO A 196 -1.28 -5.07 11.85
N CYS A 197 -2.22 -5.01 10.91
CA CYS A 197 -3.05 -6.17 10.56
C CYS A 197 -2.27 -7.27 9.85
N TYR A 198 -1.25 -6.96 9.06
CA TYR A 198 -0.39 -7.98 8.43
C TYR A 198 0.48 -8.71 9.45
N LEU A 199 0.95 -7.97 10.47
CA LEU A 199 1.82 -8.52 11.50
C LEU A 199 1.05 -9.31 12.55
N LYS A 200 -0.16 -8.86 12.91
CA LYS A 200 -0.99 -9.45 13.98
C LYS A 200 -2.48 -9.39 13.60
N PRO A 201 -2.93 -10.17 12.60
CA PRO A 201 -4.31 -10.15 12.14
C PRO A 201 -5.31 -10.61 13.20
N ASP A 202 -4.98 -11.69 13.93
CA ASP A 202 -5.74 -12.20 15.07
C ASP A 202 -4.89 -13.17 15.91
N ILE A 203 -5.40 -13.65 17.05
CA ILE A 203 -4.67 -14.51 18.01
C ILE A 203 -4.31 -15.91 17.45
N ASN A 204 -5.14 -16.45 16.56
CA ASN A 204 -4.95 -17.78 15.97
C ASN A 204 -4.57 -17.72 14.48
N VAL A 205 -4.13 -16.56 14.01
CA VAL A 205 -3.73 -16.34 12.63
C VAL A 205 -2.26 -15.97 12.64
N LEU A 206 -1.47 -16.62 11.77
CA LEU A 206 -0.04 -16.39 11.69
C LEU A 206 0.27 -14.93 11.35
N SER A 207 1.47 -14.48 11.72
CA SER A 207 2.02 -13.24 11.17
C SER A 207 2.38 -13.44 9.71
N ILE A 208 2.33 -12.38 8.90
CA ILE A 208 2.94 -12.42 7.56
C ILE A 208 4.41 -12.84 7.61
N CYS A 209 5.12 -12.52 8.70
CA CYS A 209 6.51 -12.88 8.94
C CYS A 209 6.76 -14.39 8.99
N ASP A 210 5.73 -15.16 9.32
CA ASP A 210 5.80 -16.60 9.56
C ASP A 210 5.16 -17.40 8.42
N LEU A 211 4.57 -16.73 7.42
CA LEU A 211 4.08 -17.38 6.20
C LEU A 211 5.23 -17.93 5.35
N ASP A 212 4.92 -18.96 4.58
CA ASP A 212 5.82 -19.51 3.58
C ASP A 212 6.11 -18.50 2.46
N CYS A 213 7.32 -18.57 1.91
CA CYS A 213 7.77 -17.67 0.85
C CYS A 213 6.80 -17.66 -0.35
N SER A 214 6.33 -18.83 -0.77
CA SER A 214 5.41 -18.94 -1.91
C SER A 214 4.11 -18.14 -1.67
N ASP A 215 3.50 -18.27 -0.49
CA ASP A 215 2.28 -17.53 -0.16
C ASP A 215 2.53 -16.03 -0.09
N TYR A 216 3.61 -15.59 0.56
CA TYR A 216 3.95 -14.17 0.61
C TYR A 216 4.09 -13.56 -0.79
N PHE A 217 4.80 -14.20 -1.70
CA PHE A 217 4.97 -13.68 -3.04
C PHE A 217 3.68 -13.76 -3.86
N LYS A 218 2.87 -14.82 -3.73
CA LYS A 218 1.54 -14.88 -4.36
C LYS A 218 0.63 -13.73 -3.88
N ILE A 219 0.64 -13.43 -2.58
CA ILE A 219 -0.09 -12.31 -1.96
C ILE A 219 0.41 -10.99 -2.55
N PHE A 220 1.72 -10.76 -2.49
CA PHE A 220 2.34 -9.52 -2.98
C PHE A 220 2.04 -9.26 -4.46
N TRP A 221 2.26 -10.25 -5.33
CA TRP A 221 2.05 -10.09 -6.76
C TRP A 221 0.57 -10.07 -7.15
N THR A 222 -0.32 -10.68 -6.35
CA THR A 222 -1.76 -10.51 -6.52
C THR A 222 -2.18 -9.06 -6.25
N ILE A 223 -1.68 -8.45 -5.17
CA ILE A 223 -1.94 -7.03 -4.88
C ILE A 223 -1.37 -6.17 -6.01
N LYS A 224 -0.07 -6.32 -6.28
CA LYS A 224 0.66 -5.50 -7.25
C LYS A 224 0.00 -5.56 -8.63
N GLY A 225 -0.28 -6.76 -9.13
CA GLY A 225 -0.82 -6.97 -10.47
C GLY A 225 -2.24 -6.44 -10.69
N SER A 226 -2.92 -6.00 -9.63
CA SER A 226 -4.26 -5.40 -9.74
C SER A 226 -4.25 -3.89 -10.00
N PHE A 227 -3.07 -3.25 -9.94
CA PHE A 227 -2.88 -1.84 -10.22
C PHE A 227 -2.41 -1.62 -11.66
N ILE A 228 -3.09 -0.70 -12.34
CA ILE A 228 -2.67 -0.21 -13.66
C ILE A 228 -1.64 0.92 -13.50
N GLN A 229 -1.76 1.71 -12.42
CA GLN A 229 -0.83 2.78 -12.03
C GLN A 229 -0.60 2.68 -10.51
N LEU A 230 0.67 2.70 -10.08
CA LEU A 230 1.04 2.53 -8.67
C LEU A 230 0.81 3.77 -7.80
N ASP A 231 0.50 4.92 -8.39
CA ASP A 231 0.39 6.22 -7.72
C ASP A 231 -0.59 6.26 -6.53
N THR A 232 -1.71 5.55 -6.61
CA THR A 232 -2.74 5.55 -5.56
C THR A 232 -2.52 4.52 -4.45
N ALA A 233 -1.57 3.60 -4.64
CA ALA A 233 -1.40 2.44 -3.78
C ALA A 233 0.04 2.13 -3.39
N TRP A 234 0.97 2.94 -3.88
CA TRP A 234 2.39 2.76 -3.66
C TRP A 234 2.72 2.57 -2.19
N GLU A 235 2.17 3.39 -1.29
CA GLU A 235 2.45 3.28 0.14
C GLU A 235 2.02 1.95 0.75
N SER A 236 0.92 1.35 0.29
CA SER A 236 0.52 0.01 0.73
C SER A 236 1.44 -1.07 0.16
N ILE A 237 1.77 -1.00 -1.14
CA ILE A 237 2.69 -1.94 -1.78
C ILE A 237 4.08 -1.86 -1.15
N LYS A 238 4.57 -0.65 -0.88
CA LYS A 238 5.84 -0.38 -0.21
C LYS A 238 5.84 -0.91 1.21
N GLY A 239 4.73 -0.74 1.95
CA GLY A 239 4.55 -1.32 3.27
C GLY A 239 4.64 -2.85 3.27
N MET A 240 3.95 -3.49 2.32
CA MET A 240 3.99 -4.95 2.13
C MET A 240 5.36 -5.43 1.68
N TRP A 241 5.97 -4.73 0.72
CA TRP A 241 7.26 -5.08 0.16
C TRP A 241 8.36 -5.04 1.22
N ASN A 242 8.33 -4.05 2.13
CA ASN A 242 9.32 -3.83 3.18
C ASN A 242 8.92 -4.40 4.55
N ILE A 243 7.91 -5.26 4.58
CA ILE A 243 7.36 -5.80 5.82
C ILE A 243 8.37 -6.64 6.60
N GLU A 244 9.37 -7.21 5.92
CA GLU A 244 10.44 -8.00 6.53
C GLU A 244 11.27 -7.19 7.53
N THR A 245 11.34 -5.87 7.36
CA THR A 245 12.02 -4.96 8.30
C THR A 245 11.32 -4.88 9.66
N LYS A 246 10.04 -5.27 9.71
CA LYS A 246 9.24 -5.37 10.94
C LYS A 246 9.23 -6.79 11.52
N CYS A 247 9.82 -7.75 10.82
CA CYS A 247 9.88 -9.14 11.26
C CYS A 247 11.13 -9.43 12.10
N GLY A 248 11.04 -10.44 12.96
CA GLY A 248 12.18 -10.95 13.72
C GLY A 248 13.30 -11.49 12.83
N PHE A 249 14.53 -11.52 13.34
CA PHE A 249 15.71 -11.99 12.58
C PHE A 249 15.57 -13.42 12.02
N ASN A 250 14.83 -14.28 12.74
CA ASN A 250 14.63 -15.69 12.37
C ASN A 250 13.36 -15.95 11.55
N SER A 251 12.61 -14.90 11.18
CA SER A 251 11.36 -15.00 10.41
C SER A 251 11.57 -15.65 9.04
N GLN A 252 10.54 -16.35 8.56
CA GLN A 252 10.61 -17.01 7.25
C GLN A 252 10.76 -15.99 6.14
N ILE A 253 9.99 -14.90 6.17
CA ILE A 253 10.06 -13.85 5.15
C ILE A 253 11.45 -13.23 5.02
N ARG A 254 12.15 -13.01 6.13
CA ARG A 254 13.52 -12.48 6.07
C ARG A 254 14.49 -13.46 5.42
N LYS A 255 14.30 -14.77 5.63
CA LYS A 255 15.06 -15.82 4.95
C LYS A 255 14.73 -15.89 3.46
N CYS A 256 13.45 -15.76 3.09
CA CYS A 256 13.02 -15.70 1.68
C CYS A 256 13.79 -14.62 0.91
N PHE A 257 13.94 -13.43 1.51
CA PHE A 257 14.61 -12.31 0.86
C PHE A 257 16.13 -12.36 0.91
N LYS A 258 16.74 -12.90 1.97
CA LYS A 258 18.21 -12.92 2.14
C LYS A 258 18.90 -14.12 1.52
N GLU A 259 18.27 -15.29 1.62
CA GLU A 259 18.93 -16.56 1.31
C GLU A 259 18.44 -17.11 -0.04
N GLY A 260 17.50 -16.42 -0.70
CA GLY A 260 16.82 -16.92 -1.90
C GLY A 260 16.14 -18.28 -1.66
N LEU A 261 15.92 -18.63 -0.40
CA LEU A 261 15.33 -19.90 0.00
C LEU A 261 13.83 -19.85 -0.27
N GLY A 262 13.33 -20.87 -0.98
CA GLY A 262 11.89 -21.07 -1.21
C GLY A 262 11.35 -20.56 -2.55
N ILE A 263 12.13 -19.81 -3.34
CA ILE A 263 11.71 -19.27 -4.65
C ILE A 263 12.89 -19.27 -5.64
N LYS A 264 13.50 -20.45 -5.80
CA LYS A 264 14.62 -20.62 -6.73
C LYS A 264 14.10 -20.69 -8.16
N GLY A 265 14.02 -19.53 -8.80
CA GLY A 265 13.79 -19.40 -10.23
C GLY A 265 12.49 -18.68 -10.60
N GLU A 266 11.60 -18.40 -9.65
CA GLU A 266 10.33 -17.73 -9.91
C GLU A 266 10.40 -16.21 -9.71
N VAL A 267 11.44 -15.72 -9.04
CA VAL A 267 11.70 -14.29 -8.86
C VAL A 267 13.17 -13.97 -9.16
N LYS A 268 13.43 -12.85 -9.84
CA LYS A 268 14.78 -12.39 -10.18
C LYS A 268 15.00 -10.93 -9.79
N PHE A 269 16.07 -10.69 -9.02
CA PHE A 269 16.48 -9.35 -8.60
C PHE A 269 17.58 -8.82 -9.51
N THR A 270 17.42 -7.58 -9.98
CA THR A 270 18.40 -6.88 -10.81
C THR A 270 18.54 -5.43 -10.37
N LYS A 271 19.72 -4.86 -10.62
CA LYS A 271 20.05 -3.47 -10.34
C LYS A 271 20.44 -2.75 -11.61
N LEU A 272 19.83 -1.59 -11.82
CA LEU A 272 20.14 -0.68 -12.90
C LEU A 272 20.85 0.54 -12.34
N GLN A 273 21.87 1.00 -13.04
CA GLN A 273 22.31 2.38 -12.94
C GLN A 273 21.75 3.13 -14.13
N ILE A 274 21.01 4.20 -13.88
CA ILE A 274 20.42 5.03 -14.93
C ILE A 274 20.94 6.45 -14.87
N LYS A 275 20.81 7.18 -15.98
CA LYS A 275 20.95 8.64 -16.04
C LYS A 275 19.72 9.25 -16.70
N LYS A 276 19.13 10.25 -16.06
CA LYS A 276 17.99 11.01 -16.60
C LYS A 276 18.44 12.24 -17.37
N PHE A 277 17.73 12.59 -18.43
CA PHE A 277 17.93 13.80 -19.22
C PHE A 277 16.58 14.49 -19.41
N LYS A 278 16.46 15.74 -18.94
CA LYS A 278 15.22 16.52 -19.06
C LYS A 278 14.88 16.75 -20.54
N GLN A 279 13.64 16.49 -20.92
CA GLN A 279 13.09 16.99 -22.19
C GLN A 279 12.58 18.44 -22.02
N ARG A 280 12.53 19.21 -23.12
CA ARG A 280 11.89 20.53 -23.16
C ARG A 280 10.36 20.36 -23.14
N GLN A 281 9.76 19.99 -22.01
CA GLN A 281 8.31 20.04 -21.80
C GLN A 281 7.93 20.42 -20.36
N ARG A 282 6.68 20.90 -20.21
CA ARG A 282 6.11 21.46 -18.97
C ARG A 282 6.15 20.44 -17.83
N ARG A 283 6.51 20.93 -16.63
CA ARG A 283 6.46 20.20 -15.35
C ARG A 283 5.13 19.46 -15.20
N SER A 284 5.19 18.17 -14.87
CA SER A 284 4.07 17.42 -14.29
C SER A 284 3.57 18.19 -13.06
N THR A 285 2.24 18.38 -12.98
CA THR A 285 1.57 19.29 -12.04
C THR A 285 1.16 18.67 -10.71
N ASP A 286 1.48 17.40 -10.44
CA ASP A 286 1.12 16.77 -9.17
C ASP A 286 2.27 16.84 -8.15
N PRO A 287 2.10 17.56 -7.03
CA PRO A 287 3.06 17.59 -5.96
C PRO A 287 2.93 16.30 -5.12
N LEU A 288 3.52 15.21 -5.60
CA LEU A 288 3.77 14.04 -4.75
C LEU A 288 4.96 14.34 -3.80
N PRO A 289 4.98 13.75 -2.59
CA PRO A 289 6.21 13.68 -1.78
C PRO A 289 7.38 13.15 -2.63
N GLU A 290 8.60 13.65 -2.40
CA GLU A 290 9.74 13.34 -3.26
C GLU A 290 10.05 11.83 -3.36
N ALA A 291 9.93 11.10 -2.26
CA ALA A 291 10.13 9.65 -2.23
C ALA A 291 9.10 8.90 -3.11
N ASP A 292 7.87 9.39 -3.15
CA ASP A 292 6.78 8.80 -3.93
C ASP A 292 6.95 9.12 -5.41
N ALA A 293 7.36 10.36 -5.73
CA ALA A 293 7.72 10.76 -7.08
C ALA A 293 8.89 9.92 -7.65
N GLN A 294 9.92 9.66 -6.83
CA GLN A 294 11.05 8.80 -7.23
C GLN A 294 10.62 7.35 -7.46
N SER A 295 9.76 6.82 -6.61
CA SER A 295 9.25 5.46 -6.75
C SER A 295 8.35 5.29 -7.96
N ARG A 296 7.44 6.25 -8.20
CA ARG A 296 6.61 6.32 -9.41
C ARG A 296 7.47 6.37 -10.68
N PHE A 297 8.54 7.18 -10.64
CA PHE A 297 9.49 7.25 -11.74
C PHE A 297 10.19 5.91 -11.97
N ALA A 298 10.62 5.21 -10.91
CA ALA A 298 11.23 3.88 -11.04
C ALA A 298 10.27 2.85 -11.63
N ASP A 299 9.00 2.83 -11.21
CA ASP A 299 7.96 2.00 -11.82
C ASP A 299 7.74 2.33 -13.31
N GLY A 300 7.72 3.62 -13.66
CA GLY A 300 7.65 4.06 -15.06
C GLY A 300 8.84 3.60 -15.90
N VAL A 301 10.05 3.56 -15.31
CA VAL A 301 11.24 2.98 -15.95
C VAL A 301 11.07 1.48 -16.18
N GLY A 302 10.63 0.74 -15.15
CA GLY A 302 10.33 -0.69 -15.26
C GLY A 302 9.31 -0.99 -16.37
N SER A 303 8.22 -0.22 -16.40
CA SER A 303 7.16 -0.36 -17.41
C SER A 303 7.62 -0.02 -18.83
N SER A 304 8.48 0.99 -18.97
CA SER A 304 9.09 1.35 -20.27
C SER A 304 10.05 0.27 -20.77
N ILE A 305 10.82 -0.35 -19.87
CA ILE A 305 11.70 -1.49 -20.20
C ILE A 305 10.87 -2.69 -20.63
N ALA A 306 9.83 -3.03 -19.86
CA ALA A 306 8.92 -4.13 -20.17
C ALA A 306 8.30 -3.97 -21.57
N SER A 307 7.87 -2.75 -21.89
CA SER A 307 7.33 -2.41 -23.21
C SER A 307 8.39 -2.51 -24.31
N ALA A 308 9.59 -1.96 -24.10
CA ALA A 308 10.67 -1.98 -25.08
C ALA A 308 11.19 -3.41 -25.39
N LEU A 309 11.25 -4.26 -24.36
CA LEU A 309 11.66 -5.66 -24.46
C LEU A 309 10.51 -6.62 -24.76
N LYS A 310 9.28 -6.11 -24.91
CA LYS A 310 8.07 -6.90 -25.21
C LYS A 310 7.86 -8.06 -24.22
N TRP A 311 8.05 -7.77 -22.94
CA TRP A 311 7.81 -8.73 -21.87
C TRP A 311 6.38 -9.23 -21.90
N ASN A 312 6.21 -10.56 -21.81
CA ASN A 312 4.88 -11.17 -21.81
C ASN A 312 4.20 -10.96 -20.44
N THR A 313 3.35 -9.94 -20.38
CA THR A 313 2.64 -9.54 -19.16
C THR A 313 1.58 -10.53 -18.71
N ASP A 314 1.23 -11.55 -19.50
CA ASP A 314 0.27 -12.58 -19.10
C ASP A 314 0.90 -13.51 -18.05
N VAL A 315 2.20 -13.81 -18.21
CA VAL A 315 2.97 -14.73 -17.36
C VAL A 315 4.05 -14.05 -16.52
N MET A 316 4.47 -12.84 -16.87
CA MET A 316 5.49 -12.10 -16.14
C MET A 316 4.91 -10.84 -15.49
N ASP A 317 5.44 -10.47 -14.34
CA ASP A 317 5.23 -9.18 -13.70
C ASP A 317 6.55 -8.61 -13.17
N TRP A 318 6.59 -7.33 -12.82
CA TRP A 318 7.78 -6.68 -12.28
C TRP A 318 7.46 -5.61 -11.24
N LEU A 319 8.38 -5.37 -10.30
CA LEU A 319 8.36 -4.25 -9.38
C LEU A 319 9.66 -3.47 -9.58
N ALA A 320 9.58 -2.16 -9.75
CA ALA A 320 10.77 -1.31 -9.83
C ALA A 320 10.73 -0.22 -8.75
N TYR A 321 11.83 -0.04 -8.03
CA TYR A 321 11.94 0.94 -6.95
C TYR A 321 13.37 1.47 -6.80
N THR A 322 13.53 2.63 -6.18
CA THR A 322 14.84 3.22 -5.89
C THR A 322 15.37 2.76 -4.54
N ASP A 323 16.69 2.70 -4.42
CA ASP A 323 17.36 2.60 -3.12
C ASP A 323 17.32 3.98 -2.43
N TYR A 324 16.96 4.01 -1.14
CA TYR A 324 16.54 5.20 -0.38
C TYR A 324 17.63 6.26 -0.16
N LEU A 325 18.83 6.08 -0.75
CA LEU A 325 20.06 6.78 -0.35
C LEU A 325 20.62 7.79 -1.35
N GLN A 326 19.99 8.05 -2.50
CA GLN A 326 20.53 9.03 -3.47
C GLN A 326 19.59 10.19 -3.76
N VAL A 327 19.71 11.22 -2.94
CA VAL A 327 19.07 12.52 -3.13
C VAL A 327 19.94 13.38 -4.06
N GLY A 328 19.37 13.86 -5.17
CA GLY A 328 19.89 15.02 -5.90
C GLY A 328 20.78 14.79 -7.13
N ASN A 329 21.01 13.55 -7.60
CA ASN A 329 21.82 13.30 -8.80
C ASN A 329 20.95 12.92 -10.03
N ASP A 330 21.43 13.26 -11.23
CA ASP A 330 20.85 12.74 -12.49
C ASP A 330 21.11 11.24 -12.66
N ASN A 331 22.03 10.68 -11.87
CA ASN A 331 22.26 9.25 -11.80
C ASN A 331 21.44 8.63 -10.66
N LEU A 332 20.74 7.52 -10.94
CA LEU A 332 19.91 6.81 -9.97
C LEU A 332 20.17 5.32 -10.05
N ASN A 333 20.07 4.65 -8.89
CA ASN A 333 20.01 3.20 -8.82
C ASN A 333 18.55 2.76 -8.74
N ILE A 334 18.13 1.87 -9.63
CA ILE A 334 16.80 1.25 -9.60
C ILE A 334 16.98 -0.24 -9.42
N ILE A 335 16.28 -0.81 -8.46
CA ILE A 335 16.13 -2.26 -8.32
C ILE A 335 14.89 -2.66 -9.11
N ILE A 336 15.04 -3.63 -10.02
CA ILE A 336 13.91 -4.27 -10.71
C ILE A 336 13.85 -5.73 -10.26
N VAL A 337 12.68 -6.10 -9.77
CA VAL A 337 12.32 -7.46 -9.37
C VAL A 337 11.36 -8.02 -10.40
N LEU A 338 11.76 -9.09 -11.08
CA LEU A 338 10.92 -9.80 -12.04
C LEU A 338 10.27 -11.00 -11.37
N ALA A 339 9.04 -11.33 -11.74
CA ALA A 339 8.33 -12.49 -11.23
C ALA A 339 7.63 -13.28 -12.32
N ASP A 340 7.80 -14.60 -12.28
CA ASP A 340 7.08 -15.55 -13.12
C ASP A 340 5.78 -15.90 -12.40
N LYS A 341 4.70 -15.23 -12.81
CA LYS A 341 3.36 -15.47 -12.27
C LYS A 341 2.90 -16.91 -12.50
N LYS A 342 3.34 -17.54 -13.60
CA LYS A 342 2.96 -18.93 -13.89
C LYS A 342 3.69 -19.90 -12.98
N ALA A 343 5.00 -19.74 -12.78
CA ALA A 343 5.74 -20.59 -11.85
C ALA A 343 5.30 -20.38 -10.39
N LEU A 344 4.90 -19.16 -10.03
CA LEU A 344 4.25 -18.86 -8.75
C LEU A 344 2.82 -19.42 -8.62
N GLY A 345 2.25 -19.98 -9.68
CA GLY A 345 0.88 -20.50 -9.68
C GLY A 345 -0.22 -19.43 -9.59
N ILE A 346 0.09 -18.18 -9.94
CA ILE A 346 -0.86 -17.05 -9.91
C ILE A 346 -1.76 -17.04 -11.15
N VAL A 347 -1.26 -17.55 -12.28
CA VAL A 347 -1.99 -17.61 -13.55
C VAL A 347 -2.01 -19.01 -14.14
N THR A 348 -3.15 -19.40 -14.70
CA THR A 348 -3.38 -20.69 -15.37
C THR A 348 -3.54 -20.48 -16.87
N THR A 349 -2.43 -20.15 -17.54
CA THR A 349 -2.38 -19.89 -18.99
C THR A 349 -1.58 -20.99 -19.72
N PRO A 350 -1.93 -21.32 -20.99
CA PRO A 350 -1.14 -22.25 -21.80
C PRO A 350 0.27 -21.73 -22.12
N VAL A 351 0.50 -20.41 -22.06
CA VAL A 351 1.81 -19.78 -22.28
C VAL A 351 2.85 -20.35 -21.32
N PRO A 352 4.06 -20.76 -21.75
CA PRO A 352 5.07 -21.34 -20.87
C PRO A 352 5.54 -20.37 -19.78
N SER A 353 6.15 -20.92 -18.73
CA SER A 353 6.83 -20.14 -17.69
C SER A 353 7.95 -19.29 -18.27
N VAL A 354 8.31 -18.23 -17.54
CA VAL A 354 9.32 -17.27 -17.96
C VAL A 354 10.70 -17.89 -17.83
N ASP A 355 11.45 -17.92 -18.93
CA ASP A 355 12.89 -18.21 -18.87
C ASP A 355 13.63 -16.93 -18.46
N PHE A 356 13.93 -16.79 -17.17
CA PHE A 356 14.68 -15.64 -16.69
C PHE A 356 16.12 -15.59 -17.18
N ASN A 357 16.76 -16.72 -17.51
CA ASN A 357 18.12 -16.67 -18.04
C ASN A 357 18.11 -16.01 -19.42
N GLN A 358 17.21 -16.44 -20.29
CA GLN A 358 17.00 -15.84 -21.61
C GLN A 358 16.57 -14.36 -21.48
N THR A 359 15.55 -14.09 -20.66
CA THR A 359 15.01 -12.73 -20.46
C THR A 359 16.09 -11.75 -19.99
N ILE A 360 16.95 -12.18 -19.06
CA ILE A 360 18.04 -11.35 -18.54
C ILE A 360 19.18 -11.19 -19.56
N GLN A 361 19.47 -12.23 -20.37
CA GLN A 361 20.46 -12.12 -21.45
C GLN A 361 20.02 -11.13 -22.55
N GLU A 362 18.74 -11.15 -22.92
CA GLU A 362 18.16 -10.19 -23.87
C GLU A 362 18.20 -8.77 -23.31
N PHE A 363 17.83 -8.61 -22.04
CA PHE A 363 17.91 -7.32 -21.36
C PHE A 363 19.36 -6.80 -21.31
N ALA A 364 20.32 -7.64 -20.90
CA ALA A 364 21.73 -7.29 -20.89
C ALA A 364 22.25 -6.88 -22.28
N SER A 365 21.84 -7.61 -23.32
CA SER A 365 22.19 -7.28 -24.71
C SER A 365 21.61 -5.94 -25.15
N ALA A 366 20.35 -5.65 -24.81
CA ALA A 366 19.71 -4.38 -25.12
C ALA A 366 20.39 -3.19 -24.41
N VAL A 367 20.82 -3.37 -23.16
CA VAL A 367 21.60 -2.38 -22.41
C VAL A 367 22.96 -2.16 -23.07
N LYS A 368 23.73 -3.23 -23.28
CA LYS A 368 25.10 -3.16 -23.87
C LYS A 368 25.10 -2.45 -25.23
N ASN A 369 24.09 -2.71 -26.05
CA ASN A 369 23.98 -2.14 -27.39
C ASN A 369 23.39 -0.72 -27.41
N GLY A 370 22.90 -0.21 -26.27
CA GLY A 370 22.22 1.09 -26.21
C GLY A 370 20.91 1.11 -26.99
N ASN A 371 20.16 0.01 -27.00
CA ASN A 371 18.92 -0.14 -27.76
C ASN A 371 17.65 0.24 -26.96
N LEU A 372 17.81 0.61 -25.69
CA LEU A 372 16.71 0.98 -24.80
C LEU A 372 16.47 2.50 -24.83
N SER A 373 15.71 2.98 -25.82
CA SER A 373 15.30 4.39 -25.90
C SER A 373 14.09 4.67 -25.00
N LEU A 374 14.33 4.79 -23.69
CA LEU A 374 13.28 4.96 -22.68
C LEU A 374 12.88 6.43 -22.48
N GLN A 375 11.58 6.67 -22.27
CA GLN A 375 11.01 7.98 -21.92
C GLN A 375 10.02 7.84 -20.75
N VAL A 376 10.24 8.56 -19.66
CA VAL A 376 9.43 8.48 -18.43
C VAL A 376 9.27 9.86 -17.82
N ASP A 377 8.04 10.29 -17.53
CA ASP A 377 7.71 11.57 -16.86
C ASP A 377 8.43 12.80 -17.49
N GLY A 378 8.57 12.83 -18.81
CA GLY A 378 9.26 13.92 -19.54
C GLY A 378 10.79 13.87 -19.46
N TYR A 379 11.36 12.74 -19.03
CA TYR A 379 12.80 12.47 -19.06
C TYR A 379 13.12 11.39 -20.08
N ASN A 380 14.17 11.63 -20.87
CA ASN A 380 14.89 10.57 -21.55
C ASN A 380 15.72 9.81 -20.50
N VAL A 381 15.61 8.48 -20.47
CA VAL A 381 16.31 7.65 -19.49
C VAL A 381 17.33 6.77 -20.20
N TRP A 382 18.59 6.90 -19.81
CA TRP A 382 19.68 6.05 -20.27
C TRP A 382 20.00 5.01 -19.20
N VAL A 383 19.88 3.72 -19.54
CA VAL A 383 20.38 2.63 -18.69
C VAL A 383 21.88 2.45 -18.93
N LYS A 384 22.69 2.85 -17.96
CA LYS A 384 24.17 2.79 -18.03
C LYS A 384 24.70 1.40 -17.77
N SER A 385 24.09 0.68 -16.83
CA SER A 385 24.50 -0.68 -16.51
C SER A 385 23.34 -1.49 -15.94
N LEU A 386 23.47 -2.81 -16.09
CA LEU A 386 22.60 -3.84 -15.53
C LEU A 386 23.46 -4.83 -14.76
N ALA A 387 23.03 -5.17 -13.55
CA ALA A 387 23.63 -6.20 -12.71
C ALA A 387 22.55 -7.14 -12.17
N SER A 388 22.88 -8.41 -11.95
CA SER A 388 22.05 -9.33 -11.16
C SER A 388 22.39 -9.23 -9.68
N CYS A 389 21.37 -9.37 -8.83
CA CYS A 389 21.51 -9.41 -7.37
C CYS A 389 21.31 -10.84 -6.86
N SER A 390 21.93 -11.19 -5.73
CA SER A 390 21.65 -12.46 -5.03
C SER A 390 20.33 -12.44 -4.27
N ASP A 391 19.91 -11.26 -3.82
CA ASP A 391 18.85 -11.05 -2.84
C ASP A 391 18.20 -9.66 -3.03
N LYS A 392 17.24 -9.34 -2.14
CA LYS A 392 16.50 -8.07 -2.16
C LYS A 392 17.38 -6.85 -1.83
N SER A 393 18.40 -6.96 -0.96
CA SER A 393 19.22 -5.80 -0.61
C SER A 393 20.11 -5.39 -1.78
N CYS A 394 20.49 -6.38 -2.60
CA CYS A 394 21.31 -6.16 -3.77
C CYS A 394 22.65 -5.48 -3.44
N ASP A 395 23.21 -5.85 -2.29
CA ASP A 395 24.55 -5.44 -1.86
C ASP A 395 25.62 -6.20 -2.65
N ASN A 396 25.37 -7.49 -2.92
CA ASN A 396 26.22 -8.34 -3.74
C ASN A 396 25.66 -8.38 -5.17
N THR A 397 26.43 -7.87 -6.12
CA THR A 397 26.01 -7.75 -7.51
C THR A 397 27.01 -8.35 -8.48
N GLN A 398 26.49 -8.91 -9.57
CA GLN A 398 27.29 -9.33 -10.72
C GLN A 398 26.89 -8.48 -11.92
N THR A 399 27.81 -7.67 -12.42
CA THR A 399 27.58 -6.83 -13.61
C THR A 399 27.36 -7.73 -14.83
N LEU A 400 26.25 -7.49 -15.53
CA LEU A 400 25.85 -8.24 -16.73
C LEU A 400 26.08 -7.43 -18.00
N ALA A 401 25.86 -6.11 -17.95
CA ALA A 401 26.05 -5.22 -19.08
C ALA A 401 26.42 -3.81 -18.63
N VAL A 402 27.22 -3.15 -19.45
CA VAL A 402 27.52 -1.72 -19.36
C VAL A 402 27.32 -1.13 -20.76
N SER A 403 26.66 0.02 -20.83
CA SER A 403 26.44 0.79 -22.05
C SER A 403 27.46 1.91 -22.09
N ASP A 404 28.29 1.97 -23.12
CA ASP A 404 29.32 3.02 -23.25
C ASP A 404 28.74 4.35 -23.75
N LYS A 405 27.58 4.31 -24.42
CA LYS A 405 26.94 5.46 -25.04
C LYS A 405 25.43 5.46 -24.80
N PRO A 406 24.79 6.64 -24.72
CA PRO A 406 23.34 6.73 -24.61
C PRO A 406 22.64 6.23 -25.88
N PRO A 407 21.40 5.73 -25.76
CA PRO A 407 20.59 5.33 -26.90
C PRO A 407 20.27 6.53 -27.81
N LYS A 408 19.96 6.27 -29.07
CA LYS A 408 19.48 7.31 -29.98
C LYS A 408 17.99 7.57 -29.69
N TRP A 409 17.67 8.75 -29.16
CA TRP A 409 16.28 9.23 -29.09
C TRP A 409 15.95 10.01 -30.36
N ASN A 410 14.92 9.58 -31.08
CA ASN A 410 14.43 10.31 -32.26
C ASN A 410 13.98 11.72 -31.80
N GLY A 411 14.70 12.76 -32.22
CA GLY A 411 14.38 14.17 -31.91
C GLY A 411 15.36 14.92 -31.00
N ALA A 412 16.45 14.30 -30.52
CA ALA A 412 17.48 15.00 -29.75
C ALA A 412 18.78 15.15 -30.56
N ALA A 413 19.00 16.34 -31.13
CA ALA A 413 20.34 16.76 -31.52
C ALA A 413 21.21 16.79 -30.25
N GLY A 414 22.06 15.79 -30.10
CA GLY A 414 23.00 15.72 -28.99
C GLY A 414 23.99 16.88 -29.09
N ILE A 415 23.88 17.86 -28.20
CA ILE A 415 25.00 18.78 -27.97
C ILE A 415 25.98 18.01 -27.10
N SER A 416 26.95 17.37 -27.76
CA SER A 416 28.21 17.02 -27.15
C SER A 416 28.82 18.32 -26.59
N HIS A 417 29.08 18.38 -25.29
CA HIS A 417 29.88 19.44 -24.67
C HIS A 417 31.37 19.25 -25.03
N GLY A 418 31.68 19.21 -26.32
CA GLY A 418 33.02 19.32 -26.87
C GLY A 418 33.09 20.56 -27.74
N ASN A 419 33.98 21.49 -27.38
CA ASN A 419 34.29 22.74 -28.09
C ASN A 419 33.23 23.86 -28.10
N VAL A 420 32.86 24.35 -26.90
CA VAL A 420 32.31 25.73 -26.77
C VAL A 420 33.42 26.79 -26.97
N GLY A 421 34.70 26.40 -27.03
CA GLY A 421 35.84 27.32 -27.18
C GLY A 421 36.07 27.88 -28.59
N LEU A 422 35.51 27.29 -29.66
CA LEU A 422 35.84 27.71 -31.03
C LEU A 422 34.82 28.68 -31.66
N CYS A 423 33.54 28.60 -31.28
CA CYS A 423 32.52 29.50 -31.84
C CYS A 423 32.52 30.90 -31.20
N GLY A 424 33.02 31.04 -29.97
CA GLY A 424 33.16 32.35 -29.30
C GLY A 424 34.22 33.25 -29.94
N ALA A 425 35.29 32.67 -30.52
CA ALA A 425 36.35 33.44 -31.17
C ALA A 425 35.91 34.03 -32.52
N ILE A 426 35.03 33.35 -33.26
CA ILE A 426 34.53 33.84 -34.56
C ILE A 426 33.56 35.01 -34.35
N ALA A 427 32.72 34.97 -33.32
CA ALA A 427 31.79 36.07 -33.02
C ALA A 427 32.52 37.35 -32.56
N VAL A 428 33.62 37.23 -31.82
CA VAL A 428 34.41 38.39 -31.38
C VAL A 428 35.21 39.02 -32.53
N LEU A 429 35.68 38.22 -33.49
CA LEU A 429 36.36 38.75 -34.69
C LEU A 429 35.41 39.50 -35.65
N ILE A 430 34.15 39.07 -35.76
CA ILE A 430 33.15 39.77 -36.60
C ILE A 430 32.75 41.11 -35.98
N VAL A 431 32.59 41.19 -34.65
CA VAL A 431 32.25 42.45 -33.96
C VAL A 431 33.41 43.45 -33.93
N LEU A 432 34.67 42.99 -34.00
CA LEU A 432 35.85 43.87 -34.07
C LEU A 432 36.09 44.44 -35.49
N MET A 433 35.67 43.75 -36.55
CA MET A 433 35.79 44.29 -37.92
C MET A 433 34.72 45.34 -38.26
N ASP A 434 33.53 45.26 -37.67
CA ASP A 434 32.47 46.27 -37.86
C ASP A 434 32.75 47.62 -37.18
N LYS A 435 33.69 47.67 -36.22
CA LYS A 435 34.08 48.93 -35.54
C LYS A 435 35.32 49.62 -36.12
N LEU A 436 35.94 49.07 -37.16
CA LEU A 436 37.10 49.66 -37.84
C LEU A 436 36.77 50.29 -39.19
N PHE A 437 35.51 50.24 -39.64
CA PHE A 437 35.05 50.79 -40.93
C PHE A 437 33.89 51.80 -40.84
N TYR A 438 33.71 52.49 -39.72
CA TYR A 438 32.87 53.69 -39.64
C TYR A 438 33.45 54.76 -38.72
#